data_AF-A0A966PZ94-F1
#
_entry.id   AF-A0A966PZ94-F1
#
_cell.length_a   1.000
_cell.length_b   1.000
_cell.length_c   1.000
_cell.angle_alpha   90.00
_cell.angle_beta   90.00
_cell.angle_gamma   90.00
#
_symmetry.space_group_name_H-M   'P 1'
#
loop_
_entity.id
_entity.type
_entity.pdbx_description
1 polymer ?
#
loop_
_entity_poly.entity_id
_entity_poly.type
_entity_poly.pdbx_seq_one_letter_code
_entity_poly.pdbx_strand_id
1 'polypeptide(L)'
;MTDVVELLKDKEVEAQFKSLPIAKQVAIAWRMKWLTQAHDHQILPHGDWAIWLLLGGRGAGKTRTSAEQIGWWAWEQPNTRWLVSAPTA
;
A
#
# COMPACT_ATOMS: atom_id res chain seq x y z
N MET A 1 12.79 -1.64 12.17
CA MET A 1 12.02 -2.16 11.02
C MET A 1 13.03 -2.81 10.10
N THR A 2 12.91 -4.10 9.84
CA THR A 2 13.73 -4.79 8.84
C THR A 2 13.63 -4.02 7.54
N ASP A 3 14.77 -3.62 6.98
CA ASP A 3 14.79 -2.86 5.74
C ASP A 3 14.12 -3.72 4.66
N VAL A 4 12.99 -3.25 4.13
CA VAL A 4 12.22 -3.95 3.11
C VAL A 4 13.11 -4.29 1.91
N VAL A 5 14.13 -3.47 1.67
CA VAL A 5 15.15 -3.67 0.64
C VAL A 5 16.07 -4.86 0.96
N GLU A 6 16.35 -5.14 2.24
CA GLU A 6 17.17 -6.29 2.65
C GLU A 6 16.40 -7.60 2.51
N LEU A 7 15.11 -7.64 2.86
CA LEU A 7 14.25 -8.80 2.66
C LEU A 7 14.13 -9.19 1.18
N LEU A 8 14.14 -8.21 0.27
CA LEU A 8 14.10 -8.46 -1.17
C LEU A 8 15.42 -8.99 -1.76
N LYS A 9 16.54 -8.88 -1.02
CA LYS A 9 17.85 -9.44 -1.43
C LYS A 9 18.00 -10.91 -1.04
N ASP A 10 17.09 -11.44 -0.23
CA ASP A 10 17.09 -12.84 0.14
C ASP A 10 16.70 -13.71 -1.07
N LYS A 11 17.56 -14.68 -1.39
CA LYS A 11 17.35 -15.60 -2.52
C LYS A 11 16.11 -16.46 -2.34
N GLU A 12 15.74 -16.77 -1.10
CA GLU A 12 14.53 -17.53 -0.80
C GLU A 12 13.28 -16.69 -1.10
N VAL A 13 13.27 -15.42 -0.69
CA VAL A 13 12.18 -14.48 -0.97
C VAL A 13 12.05 -14.23 -2.48
N GLU A 14 13.16 -14.09 -3.18
CA GLU A 14 13.17 -13.94 -4.65
C GLU A 14 12.56 -15.15 -5.35
N ALA A 15 12.93 -16.38 -4.94
CA ALA A 15 12.38 -17.61 -5.50
C ALA A 15 10.87 -17.73 -5.22
N GLN A 16 10.44 -17.40 -4.00
CA GLN A 16 9.03 -17.39 -3.63
C GLN A 16 8.24 -16.37 -4.47
N PHE A 17 8.75 -15.15 -4.62
CA PHE A 17 8.12 -14.12 -5.46
C PHE A 17 7.95 -14.57 -6.90
N LYS A 18 8.99 -15.15 -7.51
CA LYS A 18 8.95 -15.68 -8.88
C LYS A 18 7.99 -16.84 -9.06
N SER A 19 7.70 -17.60 -8.01
CA SER A 19 6.75 -18.72 -8.04
C SER A 19 5.28 -18.29 -8.05
N LEU A 20 4.98 -17.02 -7.71
CA LEU A 20 3.61 -16.51 -7.65
C LEU A 20 3.01 -16.30 -9.05
N PRO A 21 1.68 -16.35 -9.20
CA PRO A 21 1.01 -15.91 -10.43
C PRO A 21 1.40 -14.47 -10.80
N ILE A 22 1.51 -14.18 -12.10
CA ILE A 22 1.93 -12.88 -12.63
C ILE A 22 1.12 -11.72 -12.02
N ALA A 23 -0.20 -11.89 -11.89
CA ALA A 23 -1.05 -10.86 -11.31
C ALA A 23 -0.68 -10.52 -9.86
N LYS A 24 -0.31 -11.53 -9.05
CA LYS A 24 0.19 -11.31 -7.68
C LYS A 24 1.57 -10.67 -7.68
N GLN A 25 2.47 -11.07 -8.59
CA GLN A 25 3.79 -10.45 -8.73
C GLN A 25 3.66 -8.94 -8.98
N VAL A 26 2.80 -8.56 -9.93
CA VAL A 26 2.55 -7.15 -10.27
C VAL A 26 1.98 -6.38 -9.08
N ALA A 27 0.97 -6.94 -8.40
CA ALA A 27 0.35 -6.28 -7.25
C ALA A 27 1.33 -6.08 -6.08
N ILE A 28 2.13 -7.10 -5.77
CA ILE A 28 3.16 -7.01 -4.72
C ILE A 28 4.23 -5.98 -5.12
N ALA A 29 4.74 -6.03 -6.36
CA ALA A 29 5.74 -5.06 -6.82
C ALA A 29 5.22 -3.62 -6.73
N TRP A 30 3.96 -3.40 -7.09
CA TRP A 30 3.29 -2.11 -6.93
C TRP A 30 3.22 -1.66 -5.45
N ARG A 31 2.74 -2.53 -4.56
CA ARG A 31 2.65 -2.23 -3.11
C ARG A 31 4.01 -1.93 -2.50
N MET A 32 5.02 -2.72 -2.83
CA MET A 32 6.38 -2.58 -2.31
C MET A 32 7.03 -1.28 -2.80
N LYS A 33 6.79 -0.90 -4.05
CA LYS A 33 7.23 0.39 -4.58
C LYS A 33 6.62 1.57 -3.81
N TRP A 34 5.36 1.47 -3.39
CA TRP A 34 4.74 2.48 -2.54
C TRP A 34 5.35 2.50 -1.13
N LEU A 35 5.40 1.35 -0.46
CA LEU A 35 5.86 1.26 0.94
C LEU A 35 7.32 1.68 1.14
N THR A 36 8.17 1.54 0.12
CA THR A 36 9.57 2.00 0.16
C THR A 36 9.72 3.51 -0.02
N GLN A 37 8.70 4.21 -0.51
CA GLN A 37 8.71 5.65 -0.75
C GLN A 37 7.82 6.44 0.21
N ALA A 38 6.84 5.78 0.82
CA ALA A 38 5.88 6.40 1.72
C ALA A 38 6.58 6.91 2.99
N HIS A 39 6.17 8.09 3.44
CA HIS A 39 6.59 8.60 4.75
C HIS A 39 5.85 7.88 5.88
N ASP A 40 6.41 7.90 7.09
CA ASP A 40 5.82 7.23 8.27
C ASP A 40 4.36 7.62 8.52
N HIS A 41 4.02 8.90 8.36
CA HIS A 41 2.65 9.41 8.55
C HIS A 41 1.66 8.95 7.46
N GLN A 42 2.15 8.39 6.35
CA GLN A 42 1.36 7.86 5.24
C GLN A 42 1.14 6.35 5.36
N ILE A 43 1.73 5.69 6.36
CA ILE A 43 1.53 4.28 6.67
C ILE A 43 0.37 4.16 7.65
N LEU A 44 -0.36 3.03 7.59
CA LEU A 44 -1.45 2.80 8.52
C LEU A 44 -0.92 2.66 9.95
N PRO A 45 -1.61 3.24 10.95
CA PRO A 45 -1.29 3.00 12.34
C PRO A 45 -1.60 1.54 12.71
N HIS A 46 -0.83 1.01 13.65
CA HIS A 46 -1.06 -0.31 14.22
C HIS A 46 -2.37 -0.36 15.03
N GLY A 47 -2.95 -1.55 15.16
CA GLY A 47 -4.17 -1.81 15.94
C GLY A 47 -5.47 -1.73 15.12
N ASP A 48 -6.58 -1.94 15.81
CA ASP A 48 -7.92 -1.92 15.20
C ASP A 48 -8.52 -0.52 15.29
N TRP A 49 -8.90 0.04 14.15
CA TRP A 49 -9.54 1.34 14.06
C TRP A 49 -10.68 1.27 13.03
N ALA A 50 -11.75 2.02 13.30
CA ALA A 50 -12.86 2.14 12.35
C ALA A 50 -12.60 3.23 11.29
N ILE A 51 -11.79 4.24 11.63
CA ILE A 51 -11.51 5.40 10.78
C ILE A 51 -10.02 5.69 10.83
N TRP A 52 -9.40 5.78 9.65
CA TRP A 52 -8.05 6.31 9.49
C TRP A 52 -8.11 7.75 8.97
N LEU A 53 -7.63 8.69 9.79
CA LEU A 53 -7.60 10.11 9.47
C LEU A 53 -6.17 10.56 9.12
N LEU A 54 -5.98 11.04 7.90
CA LEU A 54 -4.71 11.61 7.44
C LEU A 54 -4.75 13.14 7.44
N LEU A 55 -4.25 13.75 8.52
CA LEU A 55 -4.11 15.20 8.64
C LEU A 55 -2.78 15.67 8.06
N GLY A 56 -2.82 16.65 7.16
CA GLY A 56 -1.60 17.22 6.61
C GLY A 56 -1.85 18.44 5.73
N GLY A 57 -0.83 19.27 5.56
CA GLY A 57 -0.88 20.48 4.74
C GLY A 57 -0.91 20.21 3.23
N ARG A 58 -0.81 21.28 2.43
CA ARG A 58 -0.63 21.18 0.98
C ARG A 58 0.67 20.42 0.68
N GLY A 59 0.63 19.49 -0.27
CA GLY A 59 1.80 18.72 -0.68
C GLY A 59 2.18 17.55 0.23
N ALA A 60 1.49 17.32 1.35
CA ALA A 60 1.76 16.18 2.25
C ALA A 60 1.47 14.78 1.65
N GLY A 61 1.05 14.70 0.38
CA GLY A 61 0.83 13.42 -0.30
C GLY A 61 -0.49 12.72 0.01
N LYS A 62 -1.44 13.37 0.72
CA LYS A 62 -2.73 12.77 1.13
C LYS A 62 -3.46 12.00 0.02
N THR A 63 -3.61 12.63 -1.15
CA THR A 63 -4.30 12.01 -2.30
C THR A 63 -3.60 10.75 -2.79
N ARG A 64 -2.26 10.74 -2.85
CA ARG A 64 -1.49 9.56 -3.25
C ARG A 64 -1.62 8.46 -2.21
N THR A 65 -1.49 8.80 -0.92
CA THR A 65 -1.68 7.84 0.17
C THR A 65 -3.05 7.17 0.12
N SER A 66 -4.13 7.94 -0.06
CA SER A 66 -5.48 7.39 -0.20
C SER A 66 -5.62 6.47 -1.41
N ALA A 67 -5.08 6.85 -2.57
CA ALA A 67 -5.16 6.06 -3.79
C ALA A 67 -4.40 4.72 -3.68
N GLU A 68 -3.16 4.77 -3.18
CA GLU A 68 -2.31 3.59 -3.02
C GLU A 68 -2.90 2.63 -1.97
N GLN A 69 -3.48 3.15 -0.89
CA GLN A 69 -4.07 2.31 0.14
C GLN A 69 -5.41 1.69 -0.28
N ILE A 70 -6.33 2.48 -0.87
CA ILE A 70 -7.63 1.97 -1.31
C ILE A 70 -7.45 0.92 -2.40
N GLY A 71 -6.56 1.15 -3.37
CA GLY A 71 -6.32 0.16 -4.42
C GLY A 71 -5.71 -1.13 -3.86
N TRP A 72 -4.84 -1.05 -2.84
CA TRP A 72 -4.30 -2.23 -2.18
C TRP A 72 -5.38 -3.03 -1.46
N TRP A 73 -6.26 -2.37 -0.69
CA TRP A 73 -7.37 -3.05 -0.04
C TRP A 73 -8.35 -3.68 -1.02
N ALA A 74 -8.67 -2.98 -2.12
CA ALA A 74 -9.54 -3.51 -3.16
C ALA A 74 -8.95 -4.75 -3.83
N TRP A 75 -7.61 -4.81 -3.99
CA TRP A 75 -6.91 -5.98 -4.49
C TRP A 75 -6.93 -7.15 -3.49
N GLU A 76 -6.68 -6.89 -2.21
CA GLU A 76 -6.63 -7.93 -1.17
C GLU A 76 -8.01 -8.51 -0.81
N GLN A 77 -9.07 -7.73 -1.00
CA GLN A 77 -10.43 -8.10 -0.60
C GLN A 77 -11.33 -8.29 -1.84
N PRO A 78 -11.23 -9.44 -2.53
CA PRO A 78 -12.07 -9.69 -3.70
C PRO A 78 -13.56 -9.69 -3.35
N ASN A 79 -14.40 -9.35 -4.32
CA ASN A 79 -15.87 -9.25 -4.17
C ASN A 79 -16.35 -8.14 -3.21
N THR A 80 -15.55 -7.10 -3.00
CA THR A 80 -15.92 -5.92 -2.23
C THR A 80 -16.14 -4.70 -3.13
N ARG A 81 -16.81 -3.67 -2.61
CA ARG A 81 -17.03 -2.38 -3.30
C ARG A 81 -16.39 -1.27 -2.48
N TRP A 82 -15.59 -0.45 -3.14
CA TRP A 82 -14.90 0.69 -2.54
C TRP A 82 -15.40 1.99 -3.17
N LEU A 83 -15.51 3.04 -2.37
CA LEU A 83 -15.97 4.36 -2.80
C LEU A 83 -14.87 5.38 -2.54
N VAL A 84 -14.51 6.14 -3.57
CA VAL A 84 -13.73 7.37 -3.43
C VAL A 84 -14.70 8.53 -3.65
N SER A 85 -14.81 9.40 -2.64
CA SER A 85 -15.64 10.60 -2.72
C SER A 85 -14.78 11.84 -2.47
N ALA A 86 -15.10 12.91 -3.19
CA ALA A 86 -14.49 14.21 -3.01
C ALA A 86 -15.56 15.28 -3.23
N PRO A 87 -15.51 16.41 -2.50
CA PRO A 87 -16.38 17.54 -2.80
C PRO A 87 -16.08 18.04 -4.23
N THR A 88 -17.14 18.32 -4.98
CA THR A 88 -17.04 19.01 -6.27
C THR A 88 -16.85 20.51 -6.02
N ALA A 89 -16.14 21.17 -6.94
CA ALA A 89 -15.97 22.62 -6.92
C ALA A 89 -17.29 23.36 -7.18
#